data_AF-A0A1Q7VN88-F1
#
_entry.id   AF-A0A1Q7VN88-F1
#
_cell.length_a   1.000
_cell.length_b   1.000
_cell.length_c   1.000
_cell.angle_alpha   90.00
_cell.angle_beta   90.00
_cell.angle_gamma   90.00
#
_symmetry.space_group_name_H-M   'P 1'
#
loop_
_entity.id
_entity.type
_entity.pdbx_description
1 polymer ?
#
loop_
_entity_poly.entity_id
_entity_poly.type
_entity_poly.pdbx_seq_one_letter_code
_entity_poly.pdbx_strand_id
1 'polypeptide(L)'
;MVRGWHHGRIRATRSQRAREILTELVPDLLRVFGGTTNPDTALLRFDDFLTRLPAGVQLFSLFHANPSLLSLVADIMAEAPRLAENLAQRPALLDAVLTAGFSAAIPERESLAADLAALTAGARDYQEILDIVRRWANERRFQVGVQLLRRDIDSARTGVALADIAETAVAALLPAVMADFARMHGQVPGGAFSVIAMGRLGSREMSLASDIDLILIYDAVEDGAVSDGFRPLPVSTYYTRLSQRLISAITAPTAEGKLYEVDMRLRPSGESGPIASSLAAFAQYQRDSAWTWEHMALTRARPIAGDADLQRRVRDAITTALCRPRDLGRLVADVADMRRRIADNLPRPSPWDLRNRRGGLIDLEFTVQYLMLREAAERPDILRRETDAALDALGAARILPPQGVRELSEGLALLRHLRALLALLFDGTPDAAALAGPVGATLARCAGAVDFPHLDADMVAACARVRAWYERLIARPARRVSQSLDQRTGEMAR
;
A
#
# COMPACT_ATOMS: atom_id res chain seq x y z
N MET A 1 36.19 11.10 -4.81
CA MET A 1 35.18 11.17 -3.74
C MET A 1 35.82 11.26 -2.35
N VAL A 2 36.41 10.17 -1.83
CA VAL A 2 37.01 10.12 -0.47
C VAL A 2 37.99 11.28 -0.18
N ARG A 3 38.89 11.59 -1.11
CA ARG A 3 39.77 12.78 -0.99
C ARG A 3 38.96 14.06 -0.77
N GLY A 4 37.86 14.25 -1.47
CA GLY A 4 36.98 15.41 -1.31
C GLY A 4 36.38 15.54 0.09
N TRP A 5 36.05 14.42 0.74
CA TRP A 5 35.60 14.40 2.13
C TRP A 5 36.69 14.89 3.09
N HIS A 6 37.93 14.40 2.94
CA HIS A 6 39.07 14.87 3.75
C HIS A 6 39.47 16.33 3.51
N HIS A 7 39.13 16.90 2.34
CA HIS A 7 39.35 18.31 2.08
C HIS A 7 38.17 19.19 2.55
N GLY A 8 37.15 18.62 3.20
CA GLY A 8 36.02 19.37 3.74
C GLY A 8 35.09 19.97 2.67
N ARG A 9 35.05 19.38 1.46
CA ARG A 9 34.31 19.96 0.32
C ARG A 9 32.79 19.92 0.52
N ILE A 10 32.28 18.98 1.31
CA ILE A 10 30.85 18.85 1.63
C ILE A 10 30.57 19.34 3.06
N ARG A 11 29.36 19.86 3.28
CA ARG A 11 28.98 20.52 4.55
C ARG A 11 29.22 19.62 5.78
N ALA A 12 28.88 18.33 5.68
CA ALA A 12 29.11 17.33 6.72
C ALA A 12 30.59 17.21 7.17
N THR A 13 31.53 17.53 6.29
CA THR A 13 32.99 17.34 6.51
C THR A 13 33.75 18.65 6.74
N ARG A 14 33.04 19.78 6.89
CA ARG A 14 33.66 21.12 7.00
C ARG A 14 34.39 21.35 8.31
N SER A 15 33.95 20.77 9.42
CA SER A 15 34.64 20.92 10.69
C SER A 15 35.88 20.03 10.76
N GLN A 16 36.92 20.49 11.45
CA GLN A 16 38.12 19.68 11.69
C GLN A 16 37.77 18.39 12.42
N ARG A 17 36.95 18.49 13.48
CA ARG A 17 36.50 17.33 14.27
C ARG A 17 35.79 16.28 13.41
N ALA A 18 34.94 16.67 12.47
CA ALA A 18 34.29 15.73 11.56
C ALA A 18 35.31 14.99 10.68
N ARG A 19 36.34 15.70 10.18
CA ARG A 19 37.39 15.09 9.36
C ARG A 19 38.29 14.14 10.15
N GLU A 20 38.59 14.44 11.41
CA GLU A 20 39.35 13.55 12.30
C GLU A 20 38.64 12.21 12.46
N ILE A 21 37.38 12.24 12.91
CA ILE A 21 36.57 11.03 13.09
C ILE A 21 36.38 10.29 11.77
N LEU A 22 36.09 11.01 10.68
CA LEU A 22 35.97 10.40 9.36
C LEU A 22 37.26 9.69 8.94
N THR A 23 38.44 10.27 9.24
CA THR A 23 39.74 9.67 8.87
C THR A 23 39.97 8.36 9.57
N GLU A 24 39.60 8.25 10.84
CA GLU A 24 39.62 6.99 11.58
C GLU A 24 38.62 5.97 11.01
N LEU A 25 37.47 6.43 10.52
CA LEU A 25 36.42 5.57 9.95
C LEU A 25 36.67 5.10 8.52
N VAL A 26 37.48 5.80 7.72
CA VAL A 26 37.65 5.50 6.29
C VAL A 26 38.05 4.04 6.02
N PRO A 27 38.98 3.41 6.76
CA PRO A 27 39.33 2.01 6.54
C PRO A 27 38.11 1.07 6.69
N ASP A 28 37.31 1.27 7.73
CA ASP A 28 36.10 0.48 7.96
C ASP A 28 35.01 0.78 6.93
N LEU A 29 34.81 2.05 6.58
CA LEU A 29 33.91 2.46 5.50
C LEU A 29 34.25 1.72 4.19
N LEU A 30 35.51 1.76 3.76
CA LEU A 30 35.93 1.11 2.51
C LEU A 30 35.81 -0.41 2.58
N ARG A 31 36.14 -1.02 3.74
CA ARG A 31 35.97 -2.47 3.95
C ARG A 31 34.51 -2.88 3.88
N VAL A 32 33.62 -2.15 4.57
CA VAL A 32 32.19 -2.46 4.62
C VAL A 32 31.54 -2.25 3.25
N PHE A 33 31.71 -1.08 2.64
CA PHE A 33 31.13 -0.79 1.31
C PHE A 33 31.73 -1.70 0.23
N GLY A 34 33.03 -2.01 0.29
CA GLY A 34 33.70 -2.94 -0.62
C GLY A 34 33.19 -4.37 -0.53
N GLY A 35 32.61 -4.77 0.61
CA GLY A 35 31.98 -6.08 0.79
C GLY A 35 30.52 -6.16 0.34
N THR A 36 29.91 -5.04 -0.08
CA THR A 36 28.53 -5.03 -0.57
C THR A 36 28.42 -5.57 -1.99
N THR A 37 27.19 -5.81 -2.45
CA THR A 37 26.94 -6.41 -3.77
C THR A 37 27.05 -5.43 -4.94
N ASN A 38 26.96 -4.12 -4.66
CA ASN A 38 27.23 -3.05 -5.62
C ASN A 38 28.06 -1.92 -4.97
N PRO A 39 29.36 -2.14 -4.70
CA PRO A 39 30.19 -1.20 -3.93
C PRO A 39 30.21 0.23 -4.48
N ASP A 40 30.37 0.38 -5.80
CA ASP A 40 30.46 1.70 -6.44
C ASP A 40 29.14 2.48 -6.30
N THR A 41 28.01 1.84 -6.58
CA THR A 41 26.68 2.45 -6.44
C THR A 41 26.39 2.80 -4.97
N ALA A 42 26.73 1.90 -4.05
CA ALA A 42 26.55 2.12 -2.63
C ALA A 42 27.35 3.34 -2.16
N LEU A 43 28.61 3.45 -2.57
CA LEU A 43 29.49 4.54 -2.16
C LEU A 43 29.06 5.89 -2.79
N LEU A 44 28.56 5.89 -4.03
CA LEU A 44 27.98 7.08 -4.67
C LEU A 44 26.72 7.57 -3.96
N ARG A 45 25.80 6.66 -3.58
CA ARG A 45 24.60 7.03 -2.80
C ARG A 45 24.96 7.52 -1.41
N PHE A 46 25.98 6.92 -0.80
CA PHE A 46 26.49 7.38 0.49
C PHE A 46 27.09 8.79 0.40
N ASP A 47 27.78 9.14 -0.69
CA ASP A 47 28.27 10.51 -0.93
C ASP A 47 27.13 11.53 -1.10
N ASP A 48 26.07 11.20 -1.84
CA ASP A 48 24.88 12.04 -1.95
C ASP A 48 24.20 12.22 -0.58
N PHE A 49 24.05 11.13 0.18
CA PHE A 49 23.57 11.16 1.56
C PHE A 49 24.40 12.13 2.42
N LEU A 50 25.74 12.01 2.41
CA LEU A 50 26.62 12.90 3.17
C LEU A 50 26.53 14.36 2.71
N THR A 51 26.30 14.60 1.42
CA THR A 51 26.19 15.95 0.85
C THR A 51 24.97 16.70 1.36
N ARG A 52 23.88 15.97 1.65
CA ARG A 52 22.61 16.53 2.16
C ARG A 52 22.60 16.78 3.67
N LEU A 53 23.57 16.25 4.41
CA LEU A 53 23.65 16.44 5.85
C LEU A 53 24.07 17.86 6.23
N PRO A 54 23.43 18.47 7.24
CA PRO A 54 23.83 19.78 7.74
C PRO A 54 25.17 19.73 8.47
N ALA A 55 25.50 18.61 9.13
CA ALA A 55 26.75 18.39 9.86
C ALA A 55 27.06 16.88 9.93
N GLY A 56 28.35 16.51 9.97
CA GLY A 56 28.78 15.11 9.97
C GLY A 56 29.32 14.59 11.30
N VAL A 57 29.64 15.45 12.28
CA VAL A 57 30.25 15.01 13.56
C VAL A 57 29.39 13.96 14.25
N GLN A 58 28.10 14.24 14.45
CA GLN A 58 27.18 13.31 15.11
C GLN A 58 27.09 11.98 14.36
N LEU A 59 26.88 12.01 13.04
CA LEU A 59 26.80 10.82 12.22
C LEU A 59 28.06 9.96 12.30
N PHE A 60 29.23 10.58 12.10
CA PHE A 60 30.49 9.85 12.11
C PHE A 60 30.75 9.28 13.51
N SER A 61 30.49 10.03 14.58
CA SER A 61 30.55 9.49 15.95
C SER A 61 29.62 8.29 16.14
N LEU A 62 28.41 8.33 15.57
CA LEU A 62 27.45 7.21 15.64
C LEU A 62 27.96 5.96 14.92
N PHE A 63 28.53 6.10 13.72
CA PHE A 63 29.12 4.96 13.00
C PHE A 63 30.35 4.39 13.71
N HIS A 64 31.16 5.25 14.31
CA HIS A 64 32.32 4.82 15.09
C HIS A 64 31.91 4.05 16.34
N ALA A 65 30.88 4.52 17.06
CA ALA A 65 30.36 3.85 18.24
C ALA A 65 29.55 2.58 17.90
N ASN A 66 28.94 2.50 16.70
CA ASN A 66 28.05 1.41 16.29
C ASN A 66 28.41 0.86 14.89
N PRO A 67 29.39 -0.05 14.78
CA PRO A 67 29.80 -0.62 13.49
C PRO A 67 28.68 -1.37 12.74
N SER A 68 27.70 -1.90 13.47
CA SER A 68 26.51 -2.55 12.89
C SER A 68 25.61 -1.57 12.15
N LEU A 69 25.53 -0.31 12.60
CA LEU A 69 24.80 0.75 11.92
C LEU A 69 25.47 1.11 10.59
N LEU A 70 26.80 1.19 10.57
CA LEU A 70 27.54 1.41 9.34
C LEU A 70 27.28 0.30 8.30
N SER A 71 27.26 -0.96 8.77
CA SER A 71 26.94 -2.11 7.92
C SER A 71 25.51 -2.01 7.36
N LEU A 72 24.53 -1.67 8.19
CA LEU A 72 23.15 -1.45 7.75
C LEU A 72 23.03 -0.34 6.69
N VAL A 73 23.69 0.79 6.91
CA VAL A 73 23.66 1.89 5.96
C VAL A 73 24.30 1.46 4.64
N ALA A 74 25.40 0.71 4.67
CA ALA A 74 26.01 0.18 3.46
C ALA A 74 25.06 -0.78 2.71
N ASP A 75 24.38 -1.68 3.41
CA ASP A 75 23.37 -2.59 2.83
C ASP A 75 22.22 -1.81 2.18
N ILE A 76 21.68 -0.80 2.88
CA ILE A 76 20.64 0.09 2.37
C ILE A 76 21.11 0.79 1.09
N MET A 77 22.32 1.36 1.11
CA MET A 77 22.87 2.09 -0.04
C MET A 77 23.12 1.17 -1.23
N ALA A 78 23.59 -0.06 -0.99
CA ALA A 78 23.88 -1.03 -2.04
C ALA A 78 22.61 -1.62 -2.66
N GLU A 79 21.62 -1.97 -1.84
CA GLU A 79 20.55 -2.87 -2.24
C GLU A 79 19.18 -2.21 -2.31
N ALA A 80 18.90 -1.17 -1.51
CA ALA A 80 17.56 -0.59 -1.37
C ALA A 80 17.49 0.90 -1.77
N PRO A 81 17.39 1.22 -3.08
CA PRO A 81 17.41 2.60 -3.56
C PRO A 81 16.37 3.49 -2.88
N ARG A 82 15.15 2.97 -2.67
CA ARG A 82 14.09 3.74 -2.02
C ARG A 82 14.40 4.04 -0.55
N LEU A 83 15.00 3.11 0.18
CA LEU A 83 15.42 3.38 1.57
C LEU A 83 16.58 4.36 1.60
N ALA A 84 17.54 4.23 0.69
CA ALA A 84 18.65 5.16 0.54
C ALA A 84 18.15 6.58 0.24
N GLU A 85 17.18 6.74 -0.65
CA GLU A 85 16.57 8.04 -0.95
C GLU A 85 15.82 8.61 0.26
N ASN A 86 15.02 7.79 0.97
CA ASN A 86 14.35 8.23 2.19
C ASN A 86 15.35 8.73 3.23
N LEU A 87 16.47 8.02 3.40
CA LEU A 87 17.53 8.39 4.32
C LEU A 87 18.27 9.68 3.90
N ALA A 88 18.51 9.86 2.60
CA ALA A 88 19.08 11.06 2.00
C ALA A 88 18.19 12.29 2.16
N GLN A 89 16.87 12.10 2.04
CA GLN A 89 15.90 13.18 2.24
C GLN A 89 15.65 13.47 3.72
N ARG A 90 15.74 12.46 4.60
CA ARG A 90 15.43 12.57 6.03
C ARG A 90 16.51 11.87 6.88
N PRO A 91 17.65 12.53 7.11
CA PRO A 91 18.73 11.94 7.91
C PRO A 91 18.35 11.58 9.35
N ALA A 92 17.34 12.26 9.93
CA ALA A 92 16.82 11.97 11.26
C ALA A 92 16.24 10.54 11.38
N LEU A 93 15.92 9.88 10.26
CA LEU A 93 15.53 8.45 10.27
C LEU A 93 16.64 7.55 10.84
N LEU A 94 17.91 7.98 10.84
CA LEU A 94 18.99 7.23 11.50
C LEU A 94 18.84 7.16 13.01
N ASP A 95 18.28 8.20 13.64
CA ASP A 95 18.05 8.20 15.08
C ASP A 95 17.00 7.15 15.46
N ALA A 96 16.00 6.93 14.59
CA ALA A 96 15.02 5.86 14.75
C ALA A 96 15.66 4.46 14.70
N VAL A 97 16.68 4.26 13.84
CA VAL A 97 17.43 2.98 13.75
C VAL A 97 18.16 2.64 15.04
N LEU A 98 18.62 3.65 15.77
CA LEU A 98 19.36 3.50 17.02
C LEU A 98 18.48 3.24 18.25
N THR A 99 17.15 3.39 18.10
CA THR A 99 16.22 3.21 19.20
C THR A 99 16.11 1.73 19.57
N ALA A 100 16.07 1.41 20.88
CA ALA A 100 16.09 0.05 21.44
C ALA A 100 14.92 -0.88 21.01
N GLY A 101 14.01 -0.43 20.15
CA GLY A 101 12.91 -1.22 19.58
C GLY A 101 12.93 -1.33 18.04
N PHE A 102 13.93 -0.79 17.34
CA PHE A 102 13.92 -0.76 15.88
C PHE A 102 13.94 -2.17 15.25
N SER A 103 14.68 -3.09 15.86
CA SER A 103 14.73 -4.50 15.44
C SER A 103 13.62 -5.35 16.07
N ALA A 104 12.80 -4.77 16.96
CA ALA A 104 11.66 -5.49 17.54
C ALA A 104 10.56 -5.66 16.49
N ALA A 105 9.70 -6.66 16.70
CA ALA A 105 8.53 -6.85 15.87
C ALA A 105 7.67 -5.58 15.84
N ILE A 106 7.13 -5.25 14.67
CA ILE A 106 6.21 -4.13 14.53
C ILE A 106 5.00 -4.35 15.46
N PRO A 107 4.69 -3.38 16.34
CA PRO A 107 3.56 -3.51 17.26
C PRO A 107 2.24 -3.66 16.52
N GLU A 108 1.25 -4.23 17.20
CA GLU A 108 -0.12 -4.28 16.70
C GLU A 108 -0.73 -2.88 16.62
N ARG A 109 -1.78 -2.74 15.80
CA ARG A 109 -2.44 -1.46 15.51
C ARG A 109 -2.84 -0.68 16.77
N GLU A 110 -3.29 -1.36 17.82
CA GLU A 110 -3.69 -0.71 19.08
C GLU A 110 -2.50 -0.03 19.77
N SER A 111 -1.36 -0.71 19.84
CA SER A 111 -0.12 -0.13 20.38
C SER A 111 0.40 1.00 19.49
N LEU A 112 0.31 0.87 18.17
CA LEU A 112 0.66 1.95 17.23
C LEU A 112 -0.22 3.19 17.44
N ALA A 113 -1.52 2.99 17.68
CA ALA A 113 -2.46 4.08 17.94
C ALA A 113 -2.18 4.77 19.28
N ALA A 114 -1.89 4.00 20.33
CA ALA A 114 -1.52 4.54 21.65
C ALA A 114 -0.23 5.36 21.59
N ASP A 115 0.80 4.86 20.87
CA ASP A 115 2.06 5.55 20.64
C ASP A 115 1.85 6.89 19.91
N LEU A 116 1.14 6.87 18.78
CA LEU A 116 0.88 8.10 18.02
C LEU A 116 0.01 9.09 18.81
N ALA A 117 -0.99 8.60 19.55
CA ALA A 117 -1.83 9.44 20.40
C ALA A 117 -1.00 10.18 21.46
N ALA A 118 -0.07 9.48 22.13
CA ALA A 118 0.83 10.07 23.11
C ALA A 118 1.71 11.18 22.51
N LEU A 119 2.23 10.97 21.29
CA LEU A 119 3.02 11.99 20.58
C LEU A 119 2.17 13.21 20.21
N THR A 120 0.94 13.00 19.75
CA THR A 120 0.05 14.12 19.35
C THR A 120 -0.59 14.87 20.52
N ALA A 121 -0.65 14.26 21.71
CA ALA A 121 -1.26 14.89 22.89
C ALA A 121 -0.55 16.18 23.33
N GLY A 122 0.75 16.31 23.05
CA GLY A 122 1.55 17.50 23.33
C GLY A 122 1.56 18.55 22.23
N ALA A 123 0.82 18.34 21.12
CA ALA A 123 0.83 19.25 19.99
C ALA A 123 0.16 20.58 20.33
N ARG A 124 0.80 21.69 19.96
CA ARG A 124 0.35 23.06 20.23
C ARG A 124 -0.73 23.52 19.27
N ASP A 125 -0.68 23.04 18.03
CA ASP A 125 -1.61 23.43 16.98
C ASP A 125 -1.82 22.32 15.93
N TYR A 126 -2.75 22.59 15.01
CA TYR A 126 -3.08 21.70 13.91
C TYR A 126 -1.87 21.36 13.02
N GLN A 127 -0.97 22.32 12.79
CA GLN A 127 0.19 22.12 11.92
C GLN A 127 1.20 21.16 12.57
N GLU A 128 1.41 21.28 13.88
CA GLU A 128 2.27 20.38 14.62
C GLU A 128 1.73 18.93 14.63
N ILE A 129 0.41 18.74 14.67
CA ILE A 129 -0.20 17.41 14.49
C ILE A 129 0.13 16.84 13.11
N LEU A 130 0.04 17.66 12.05
CA LEU A 130 0.38 17.22 10.69
C LEU A 130 1.83 16.75 10.57
N ASP A 131 2.75 17.45 11.24
CA ASP A 131 4.18 17.14 11.23
C ASP A 131 4.50 15.90 12.08
N ILE A 132 3.93 15.77 13.28
CA ILE A 132 4.11 14.60 14.15
C ILE A 132 3.65 13.32 13.44
N VAL A 133 2.45 13.32 12.86
CA VAL A 133 1.91 12.13 12.17
C VAL A 133 2.79 11.75 10.98
N ARG A 134 3.29 12.73 10.21
CA ARG A 134 4.21 12.49 9.09
C ARG A 134 5.51 11.87 9.54
N ARG A 135 6.15 12.44 10.54
CA ARG A 135 7.41 11.95 11.08
C ARG A 135 7.25 10.51 11.57
N TRP A 136 6.26 10.28 12.42
CA TRP A 136 5.94 8.96 12.96
C TRP A 136 5.67 7.92 11.86
N ALA A 137 4.80 8.23 10.89
CA ALA A 137 4.46 7.27 9.84
C ALA A 137 5.66 6.97 8.93
N ASN A 138 6.47 7.97 8.60
CA ASN A 138 7.67 7.79 7.78
C ASN A 138 8.75 6.96 8.51
N GLU A 139 8.95 7.19 9.81
CA GLU A 139 9.84 6.37 10.64
C GLU A 139 9.39 4.91 10.71
N ARG A 140 8.10 4.67 10.95
CA ARG A 140 7.54 3.30 11.01
C ARG A 140 7.62 2.58 9.66
N ARG A 141 7.34 3.28 8.55
CA ARG A 141 7.52 2.71 7.20
C ARG A 141 8.98 2.40 6.90
N PHE A 142 9.90 3.27 7.32
CA PHE A 142 11.33 3.02 7.17
C PHE A 142 11.76 1.79 7.97
N GLN A 143 11.30 1.64 9.21
CA GLN A 143 11.51 0.45 10.04
C GLN A 143 11.04 -0.83 9.32
N VAL A 144 9.81 -0.84 8.82
CA VAL A 144 9.26 -1.98 8.07
C VAL A 144 10.12 -2.31 6.85
N GLY A 145 10.58 -1.29 6.11
CA GLY A 145 11.42 -1.50 4.94
C GLY A 145 12.80 -2.07 5.27
N VAL A 146 13.42 -1.65 6.36
CA VAL A 146 14.69 -2.22 6.82
C VAL A 146 14.51 -3.67 7.30
N GLN A 147 13.44 -3.95 8.05
CA GLN A 147 13.13 -5.32 8.47
C GLN A 147 12.85 -6.23 7.27
N LEU A 148 12.19 -5.72 6.22
CA LEU A 148 11.98 -6.47 4.97
C LEU A 148 13.32 -6.74 4.27
N LEU A 149 14.21 -5.74 4.19
CA LEU A 149 15.54 -5.90 3.59
C LEU A 149 16.35 -6.99 4.31
N ARG A 150 16.29 -7.02 5.64
CA ARG A 150 16.98 -7.98 6.50
C ARG A 150 16.30 -9.34 6.63
N ARG A 151 15.08 -9.47 6.09
CA ARG A 151 14.22 -10.66 6.21
C ARG A 151 13.77 -10.95 7.65
N ASP A 152 13.70 -9.92 8.49
CA ASP A 152 13.18 -9.99 9.86
C ASP A 152 11.64 -10.04 9.90
N ILE A 153 10.99 -9.66 8.79
CA ILE A 153 9.54 -9.68 8.61
C ILE A 153 9.18 -10.33 7.26
N ASP A 154 8.19 -11.22 7.26
CA ASP A 154 7.66 -11.77 6.02
C ASP A 154 6.79 -10.75 5.26
N SER A 155 6.54 -11.01 3.98
CA SER A 155 5.81 -10.07 3.13
C SER A 155 4.32 -9.93 3.44
N ALA A 156 3.69 -10.96 4.01
CA ALA A 156 2.29 -10.87 4.41
C ALA A 156 2.15 -9.91 5.59
N ARG A 157 2.97 -10.11 6.63
CA ARG A 157 3.07 -9.22 7.79
C ARG A 157 3.55 -7.82 7.41
N THR A 158 4.43 -7.69 6.42
CA THR A 158 4.84 -6.38 5.87
C THR A 158 3.63 -5.58 5.39
N GLY A 159 2.75 -6.18 4.58
CA GLY A 159 1.58 -5.48 4.06
C GLY A 159 0.57 -5.11 5.13
N VAL A 160 0.41 -5.99 6.12
CA VAL A 160 -0.43 -5.76 7.31
C VAL A 160 0.11 -4.59 8.13
N ALA A 161 1.41 -4.59 8.45
CA ALA A 161 2.06 -3.52 9.21
C ALA A 161 1.95 -2.16 8.51
N LEU A 162 2.18 -2.10 7.19
CA LEU A 162 2.05 -0.86 6.42
C LEU A 162 0.61 -0.35 6.38
N ALA A 163 -0.38 -1.25 6.29
CA ALA A 163 -1.78 -0.89 6.36
C ALA A 163 -2.17 -0.37 7.75
N ASP A 164 -1.68 -1.00 8.82
CA ASP A 164 -1.91 -0.53 10.19
C ASP A 164 -1.31 0.86 10.43
N ILE A 165 -0.08 1.12 9.93
CA ILE A 165 0.55 2.45 10.01
C ILE A 165 -0.29 3.50 9.27
N ALA A 166 -0.72 3.19 8.04
CA ALA A 166 -1.53 4.11 7.24
C ALA A 166 -2.89 4.40 7.89
N GLU A 167 -3.56 3.37 8.38
CA GLU A 167 -4.83 3.50 9.09
C GLU A 167 -4.70 4.31 10.37
N THR A 168 -3.70 4.02 11.20
CA THR A 168 -3.44 4.76 12.44
C THR A 168 -3.16 6.24 12.15
N ALA A 169 -2.38 6.54 11.10
CA ALA A 169 -2.11 7.92 10.68
C ALA A 169 -3.40 8.65 10.25
N VAL A 170 -4.24 8.02 9.42
CA VAL A 170 -5.52 8.60 8.98
C VAL A 170 -6.48 8.79 10.15
N ALA A 171 -6.55 7.81 11.05
CA ALA A 171 -7.40 7.86 12.24
C ALA A 171 -6.97 8.96 13.23
N ALA A 172 -5.67 9.26 13.33
CA ALA A 172 -5.15 10.36 14.15
C ALA A 172 -5.40 11.74 13.49
N LEU A 173 -5.30 11.84 12.16
CA LEU A 173 -5.53 13.10 11.44
C LEU A 173 -6.99 13.53 11.42
N LEU A 174 -7.92 12.57 11.28
CA LEU A 174 -9.33 12.88 11.06
C LEU A 174 -9.95 13.77 12.17
N PRO A 175 -9.80 13.47 13.47
CA PRO A 175 -10.32 14.33 14.54
C PRO A 175 -9.71 15.74 14.51
N ALA A 176 -8.41 15.87 14.25
CA ALA A 176 -7.73 17.16 14.17
C ALA A 176 -8.25 18.01 12.99
N VAL A 177 -8.46 17.38 11.83
CA VAL A 177 -9.04 18.02 10.64
C VAL A 177 -10.48 18.46 10.91
N MET A 178 -11.29 17.61 11.54
CA MET A 178 -12.68 17.94 11.89
C MET A 178 -12.74 19.11 12.88
N ALA A 179 -11.88 19.10 13.90
CA ALA A 179 -11.81 20.17 14.90
C ALA A 179 -11.38 21.51 14.27
N ASP A 180 -10.33 21.51 13.44
CA ASP A 180 -9.88 22.72 12.74
C ASP A 180 -10.95 23.27 11.80
N PHE A 181 -11.62 22.40 11.04
CA PHE A 181 -12.70 22.79 10.13
C PHE A 181 -13.92 23.36 10.88
N ALA A 182 -14.26 22.77 12.03
CA ALA A 182 -15.38 23.20 12.86
C ALA A 182 -15.17 24.59 13.49
N ARG A 183 -13.93 25.08 13.63
CA ARG A 183 -13.68 26.46 14.13
C ARG A 183 -14.36 27.53 13.29
N MET A 184 -14.47 27.32 11.97
CA MET A 184 -15.10 28.26 11.04
C MET A 184 -16.54 27.86 10.72
N HIS A 185 -16.79 26.57 10.49
CA HIS A 185 -18.04 26.07 9.93
C HIS A 185 -18.94 25.37 10.95
N GLY A 186 -18.44 25.11 12.16
CA GLY A 186 -19.15 24.33 13.17
C GLY A 186 -19.25 22.86 12.77
N GLN A 187 -20.25 22.17 13.30
CA GLN A 187 -20.59 20.79 12.99
C GLN A 187 -21.97 20.72 12.36
N VAL A 188 -22.25 19.65 11.61
CA VAL A 188 -23.61 19.34 11.17
C VAL A 188 -24.29 18.60 12.33
N PRO A 189 -25.39 19.12 12.91
CA PRO A 189 -26.10 18.43 13.98
C PRO A 189 -26.53 17.02 13.58
N GLY A 190 -26.21 16.02 14.41
CA GLY A 190 -26.47 14.61 14.10
C GLY A 190 -25.68 14.05 12.90
N GLY A 191 -24.75 14.82 12.33
CA GLY A 191 -23.94 14.41 11.19
C GLY A 191 -22.84 13.42 11.57
N ALA A 192 -22.63 12.41 10.74
CA ALA A 192 -21.57 11.41 10.89
C ALA A 192 -20.68 11.38 9.65
N PHE A 193 -19.41 11.02 9.82
CA PHE A 193 -18.43 10.92 8.73
C PHE A 193 -17.56 9.68 8.90
N SER A 194 -17.24 9.01 7.80
CA SER A 194 -16.42 7.79 7.78
C SER A 194 -15.50 7.75 6.57
N VAL A 195 -14.28 7.28 6.82
CA VAL A 195 -13.25 7.03 5.81
C VAL A 195 -13.18 5.54 5.54
N ILE A 196 -13.36 5.16 4.28
CA ILE A 196 -13.36 3.78 3.82
C ILE A 196 -12.10 3.54 3.00
N ALA A 197 -11.25 2.63 3.45
CA ALA A 197 -10.14 2.14 2.67
C ALA A 197 -10.61 1.20 1.57
N MET A 198 -10.01 1.35 0.39
CA MET A 198 -10.18 0.47 -0.76
C MET A 198 -8.83 -0.14 -1.14
N GLY A 199 -8.83 -0.95 -2.22
CA GLY A 199 -7.59 -1.46 -2.81
C GLY A 199 -6.70 -2.18 -1.80
N ARG A 200 -5.40 -1.88 -1.82
CA ARG A 200 -4.40 -2.57 -0.98
C ARG A 200 -4.45 -2.15 0.49
N LEU A 201 -4.90 -0.93 0.79
CA LEU A 201 -5.12 -0.51 2.17
C LEU A 201 -6.32 -1.27 2.77
N GLY A 202 -7.39 -1.41 1.99
CA GLY A 202 -8.59 -2.14 2.38
C GLY A 202 -8.32 -3.63 2.64
N SER A 203 -7.57 -4.29 1.75
CA SER A 203 -7.17 -5.70 1.89
C SER A 203 -5.96 -5.93 2.81
N ARG A 204 -5.32 -4.88 3.34
CA ARG A 204 -4.08 -4.97 4.16
C ARG A 204 -2.90 -5.64 3.41
N GLU A 205 -2.80 -5.39 2.12
CA GLU A 205 -1.79 -5.96 1.22
C GLU A 205 -0.86 -4.87 0.66
N MET A 206 -0.56 -3.85 1.48
CA MET A 206 0.26 -2.71 1.07
C MET A 206 1.73 -3.10 0.80
N SER A 207 2.35 -2.37 -0.12
CA SER A 207 3.81 -2.24 -0.24
C SER A 207 4.24 -0.82 0.17
N LEU A 208 5.53 -0.61 0.40
CA LEU A 208 6.09 0.71 0.72
C LEU A 208 5.85 1.79 -0.36
N ALA A 209 5.65 1.42 -1.63
CA ALA A 209 5.21 2.30 -2.73
C ALA A 209 3.69 2.30 -2.95
N SER A 210 2.88 2.07 -1.92
CA SER A 210 1.42 2.15 -2.08
C SER A 210 0.92 3.54 -1.81
N ASP A 211 0.11 4.02 -2.75
CA ASP A 211 -0.89 5.05 -2.49
C ASP A 211 -2.00 4.48 -1.60
N ILE A 212 -2.81 5.35 -1.02
CA ILE A 212 -4.00 4.95 -0.28
C ILE A 212 -5.27 5.23 -1.08
N ASP A 213 -6.03 4.18 -1.38
CA ASP A 213 -7.31 4.29 -2.07
C ASP A 213 -8.43 4.56 -1.05
N LEU A 214 -9.17 5.66 -1.17
CA LEU A 214 -10.19 6.06 -0.20
C LEU A 214 -11.57 6.33 -0.83
N ILE A 215 -12.62 6.05 -0.07
CA ILE A 215 -13.99 6.56 -0.28
C ILE A 215 -14.42 7.27 1.01
N LEU A 216 -15.08 8.41 0.86
CA LEU A 216 -15.54 9.23 1.97
C LEU A 216 -17.06 9.21 2.02
N ILE A 217 -17.60 8.76 3.15
CA ILE A 217 -19.04 8.61 3.34
C ILE A 217 -19.47 9.46 4.52
N TYR A 218 -20.57 10.19 4.34
CA TYR A 218 -21.23 10.89 5.44
C TYR A 218 -22.66 10.39 5.60
N ASP A 219 -23.24 10.71 6.75
CA ASP A 219 -24.67 10.60 6.98
C ASP A 219 -25.17 11.84 7.70
N ALA A 220 -26.37 12.28 7.36
CA ALA A 220 -27.03 13.40 8.01
C ALA A 220 -28.48 13.01 8.27
N VAL A 221 -28.91 13.22 9.50
CA VAL A 221 -30.21 12.73 10.00
C VAL A 221 -31.38 13.57 9.46
N GLU A 222 -31.13 14.84 9.15
CA GLU A 222 -32.16 15.80 8.74
C GLU A 222 -31.91 16.36 7.34
N ASP A 223 -32.92 16.25 6.47
CA ASP A 223 -32.93 16.91 5.17
C ASP A 223 -32.94 18.43 5.34
N GLY A 224 -32.04 19.12 4.64
CA GLY A 224 -31.92 20.57 4.71
C GLY A 224 -31.10 21.10 5.90
N ALA A 225 -30.50 20.22 6.72
CA ALA A 225 -29.60 20.65 7.79
C ALA A 225 -28.43 21.50 7.26
N VAL A 226 -27.97 22.42 8.11
CA VAL A 226 -26.77 23.23 7.87
C VAL A 226 -25.85 23.12 9.08
N SER A 227 -24.56 23.35 8.86
CA SER A 227 -23.61 23.35 9.97
C SER A 227 -23.79 24.57 10.89
N ASP A 228 -23.47 24.42 12.17
CA ASP A 228 -23.85 25.37 13.24
C ASP A 228 -22.78 26.43 13.59
N GLY A 229 -21.75 26.59 12.77
CA GLY A 229 -20.65 27.52 13.06
C GLY A 229 -20.83 28.93 12.51
N PHE A 230 -19.76 29.73 12.62
CA PHE A 230 -19.75 31.13 12.19
C PHE A 230 -20.06 31.32 10.70
N ARG A 231 -19.67 30.36 9.85
CA ARG A 231 -20.04 30.31 8.42
C ARG A 231 -20.74 28.98 8.13
N PRO A 232 -22.06 28.89 8.35
CA PRO A 232 -22.84 27.69 8.07
C PRO A 232 -22.68 27.22 6.63
N LEU A 233 -22.65 25.90 6.44
CA LEU A 233 -22.63 25.26 5.12
C LEU A 233 -23.77 24.24 5.02
N PRO A 234 -24.41 24.09 3.85
CA PRO A 234 -25.26 22.94 3.57
C PRO A 234 -24.48 21.63 3.71
N VAL A 235 -25.12 20.56 4.20
CA VAL A 235 -24.50 19.24 4.49
C VAL A 235 -23.56 18.75 3.38
N SER A 236 -24.02 18.71 2.13
CA SER A 236 -23.21 18.19 1.01
C SER A 236 -21.95 19.03 0.77
N THR A 237 -22.06 20.36 0.87
CA THR A 237 -20.93 21.29 0.75
C THR A 237 -19.98 21.15 1.94
N TYR A 238 -20.52 20.98 3.16
CA TYR A 238 -19.75 20.77 4.37
C TYR A 238 -18.84 19.55 4.24
N TYR A 239 -19.41 18.37 3.94
CA TYR A 239 -18.64 17.14 3.85
C TYR A 239 -17.73 17.08 2.62
N THR A 240 -18.09 17.76 1.52
CA THR A 240 -17.17 17.91 0.37
C THR A 240 -15.92 18.70 0.76
N ARG A 241 -16.08 19.84 1.45
CA ARG A 241 -14.95 20.67 1.87
C ARG A 241 -14.14 20.03 2.99
N LEU A 242 -14.79 19.39 3.96
CA LEU A 242 -14.11 18.60 5.00
C LEU A 242 -13.26 17.49 4.38
N SER A 243 -13.82 16.79 3.38
CA SER A 243 -13.11 15.75 2.64
C SER A 243 -11.88 16.28 1.90
N GLN A 244 -12.00 17.42 1.23
CA GLN A 244 -10.86 18.09 0.60
C GLN A 244 -9.80 18.48 1.63
N ARG A 245 -10.20 18.93 2.82
CA ARG A 245 -9.29 19.27 3.91
C ARG A 245 -8.55 18.04 4.44
N LEU A 246 -9.23 16.91 4.59
CA LEU A 246 -8.61 15.63 4.99
C LEU A 246 -7.62 15.14 3.94
N ILE A 247 -8.01 15.14 2.66
CA ILE A 247 -7.12 14.76 1.56
C ILE A 247 -5.88 15.66 1.56
N SER A 248 -6.05 16.97 1.71
CA SER A 248 -4.93 17.92 1.83
C SER A 248 -4.05 17.65 3.05
N ALA A 249 -4.64 17.30 4.20
CA ALA A 249 -3.91 16.93 5.41
C ALA A 249 -3.03 15.69 5.22
N ILE A 250 -3.38 14.81 4.27
CA ILE A 250 -2.61 13.60 3.92
C ILE A 250 -1.59 13.89 2.81
N THR A 251 -1.96 14.62 1.75
CA THR A 251 -1.13 14.75 0.54
C THR A 251 -0.18 15.94 0.56
N ALA A 252 -0.52 17.02 1.27
CA ALA A 252 0.28 18.23 1.24
C ALA A 252 1.68 18.00 1.86
N PRO A 253 2.75 18.47 1.22
CA PRO A 253 4.09 18.40 1.80
C PRO A 253 4.20 19.38 2.98
N THR A 254 4.87 18.94 4.06
CA THR A 254 5.30 19.81 5.15
C THR A 254 6.82 19.77 5.31
N ALA A 255 7.36 20.35 6.39
CA ALA A 255 8.78 20.23 6.72
C ALA A 255 9.24 18.77 6.87
N GLU A 256 8.31 17.86 7.22
CA GLU A 256 8.54 16.41 7.35
C GLU A 256 8.30 15.65 6.03
N GLY A 257 8.02 16.37 4.94
CA GLY A 257 7.73 15.85 3.60
C GLY A 257 6.28 15.41 3.42
N LYS A 258 6.05 14.44 2.53
CA LYS A 258 4.72 13.88 2.25
C LYS A 258 4.38 12.71 3.18
N LEU A 259 3.08 12.50 3.44
CA LEU A 259 2.57 11.32 4.18
C LEU A 259 2.20 10.19 3.21
N TYR A 260 1.14 10.38 2.41
CA TYR A 260 0.72 9.46 1.34
C TYR A 260 0.15 10.25 0.16
N GLU A 261 0.21 9.65 -1.03
CA GLU A 261 -0.68 10.03 -2.12
C GLU A 261 -2.05 9.35 -1.91
N VAL A 262 -3.12 10.03 -2.31
CA VAL A 262 -4.51 9.54 -2.14
C VAL A 262 -5.13 9.31 -3.52
N ASP A 263 -5.66 8.10 -3.75
CA ASP A 263 -6.44 7.76 -4.92
C ASP A 263 -7.94 7.70 -4.56
N MET A 264 -8.75 8.51 -5.25
CA MET A 264 -10.20 8.60 -5.05
C MET A 264 -11.00 8.00 -6.21
N ARG A 265 -10.37 7.31 -7.17
CA ARG A 265 -11.02 6.84 -8.41
C ARG A 265 -12.01 5.71 -8.20
N LEU A 266 -11.96 5.02 -7.06
CA LEU A 266 -12.88 3.93 -6.71
C LEU A 266 -14.18 4.39 -6.04
N ARG A 267 -14.38 5.71 -5.86
CA ARG A 267 -15.63 6.26 -5.33
C ARG A 267 -16.77 6.14 -6.37
N PRO A 268 -18.05 6.19 -5.95
CA PRO A 268 -19.19 6.19 -6.88
C PRO A 268 -19.03 7.19 -8.02
N SER A 269 -19.23 6.73 -9.26
CA SER A 269 -19.04 7.53 -10.49
C SER A 269 -17.59 8.01 -10.75
N GLY A 270 -16.60 7.44 -10.07
CA GLY A 270 -15.18 7.70 -10.28
C GLY A 270 -14.83 9.19 -10.18
N GLU A 271 -14.00 9.68 -11.13
CA GLU A 271 -13.57 11.08 -11.17
C GLU A 271 -14.72 12.08 -11.35
N SER A 272 -15.81 11.66 -12.00
CA SER A 272 -17.00 12.49 -12.22
C SER A 272 -17.96 12.51 -11.02
N GLY A 273 -17.74 11.65 -10.03
CA GLY A 273 -18.55 11.58 -8.82
C GLY A 273 -18.16 12.58 -7.73
N PRO A 274 -19.07 12.86 -6.78
CA PRO A 274 -18.77 13.74 -5.66
C PRO A 274 -17.63 13.15 -4.81
N ILE A 275 -16.81 14.01 -4.21
CA ILE A 275 -15.67 13.59 -3.37
C ILE A 275 -16.15 12.81 -2.14
N ALA A 276 -17.29 13.20 -1.59
CA ALA A 276 -17.98 12.50 -0.50
C ALA A 276 -19.42 12.21 -0.89
N SER A 277 -19.91 11.03 -0.55
CA SER A 277 -21.30 10.60 -0.81
C SER A 277 -22.05 10.37 0.49
N SER A 278 -23.36 10.65 0.51
CA SER A 278 -24.19 10.20 1.62
C SER A 278 -24.27 8.67 1.64
N LEU A 279 -24.47 8.06 2.79
CA LEU A 279 -24.67 6.61 2.90
C LEU A 279 -25.84 6.13 2.02
N ALA A 280 -26.94 6.88 1.99
CA ALA A 280 -28.10 6.58 1.15
C ALA A 280 -27.74 6.57 -0.35
N ALA A 281 -27.03 7.60 -0.82
CA ALA A 281 -26.61 7.69 -2.22
C ALA A 281 -25.59 6.60 -2.58
N PHE A 282 -24.67 6.28 -1.67
CA PHE A 282 -23.73 5.18 -1.84
C PHE A 282 -24.46 3.84 -1.99
N ALA A 283 -25.38 3.53 -1.07
CA ALA A 283 -26.15 2.28 -1.13
C ALA A 283 -27.02 2.18 -2.39
N GLN A 284 -27.62 3.29 -2.82
CA GLN A 284 -28.38 3.36 -4.07
C GLN A 284 -27.49 3.10 -5.29
N TYR A 285 -26.35 3.79 -5.37
CA TYR A 285 -25.39 3.60 -6.46
C TYR A 285 -24.93 2.14 -6.57
N GLN A 286 -24.56 1.53 -5.44
CA GLN A 286 -24.09 0.14 -5.41
C GLN A 286 -25.17 -0.86 -5.85
N ARG A 287 -26.44 -0.54 -5.63
CA ARG A 287 -27.58 -1.36 -6.05
C ARG A 287 -27.87 -1.22 -7.54
N ASP A 288 -27.99 0.02 -8.01
CA ASP A 288 -28.67 0.34 -9.26
C ASP A 288 -27.70 0.60 -10.42
N SER A 289 -26.50 1.13 -10.12
CA SER A 289 -25.59 1.69 -11.15
C SER A 289 -24.21 1.04 -11.20
N ALA A 290 -23.76 0.44 -10.09
CA ALA A 290 -22.40 -0.08 -9.99
C ALA A 290 -22.14 -1.26 -10.95
N TRP A 291 -20.99 -1.21 -11.62
CA TRP A 291 -20.52 -2.26 -12.52
C TRP A 291 -19.97 -3.46 -11.74
N THR A 292 -19.94 -4.63 -12.37
CA THR A 292 -19.38 -5.86 -11.77
C THR A 292 -17.96 -5.67 -11.24
N TRP A 293 -17.10 -4.94 -11.96
CA TRP A 293 -15.73 -4.66 -11.52
C TRP A 293 -15.66 -3.75 -10.28
N GLU A 294 -16.63 -2.86 -10.09
CA GLU A 294 -16.73 -2.02 -8.89
C GLU A 294 -17.09 -2.88 -7.68
N HIS A 295 -18.01 -3.84 -7.83
CA HIS A 295 -18.28 -4.83 -6.78
C HIS A 295 -17.07 -5.71 -6.48
N MET A 296 -16.27 -6.07 -7.49
CA MET A 296 -15.00 -6.78 -7.24
C MET A 296 -14.05 -5.94 -6.39
N ALA A 297 -13.87 -4.66 -6.72
CA ALA A 297 -13.07 -3.74 -5.90
C ALA A 297 -13.64 -3.57 -4.48
N LEU A 298 -14.98 -3.55 -4.37
CA LEU A 298 -15.71 -3.39 -3.11
C LEU A 298 -15.50 -4.55 -2.13
N THR A 299 -15.09 -5.75 -2.60
CA THR A 299 -14.73 -6.88 -1.72
C THR A 299 -13.60 -6.53 -0.74
N ARG A 300 -12.78 -5.53 -1.07
CA ARG A 300 -11.67 -5.05 -0.22
C ARG A 300 -12.06 -3.89 0.67
N ALA A 301 -13.26 -3.33 0.50
CA ALA A 301 -13.67 -2.11 1.18
C ALA A 301 -13.70 -2.32 2.71
N ARG A 302 -13.09 -1.40 3.44
CA ARG A 302 -12.99 -1.48 4.90
C ARG A 302 -13.06 -0.09 5.53
N PRO A 303 -14.02 0.18 6.43
CA PRO A 303 -14.00 1.40 7.22
C PRO A 303 -12.75 1.41 8.13
N ILE A 304 -12.03 2.53 8.14
CA ILE A 304 -10.75 2.70 8.87
C ILE A 304 -10.75 3.87 9.86
N ALA A 305 -11.62 4.86 9.68
CA ALA A 305 -11.72 6.02 10.58
C ALA A 305 -13.12 6.66 10.52
N GLY A 306 -13.45 7.44 11.55
CA GLY A 306 -14.70 8.18 11.67
C GLY A 306 -15.70 7.55 12.63
N ASP A 307 -16.97 7.94 12.52
CA ASP A 307 -18.03 7.54 13.44
C ASP A 307 -18.29 6.02 13.44
N ALA A 308 -18.35 5.42 14.64
CA ALA A 308 -18.42 3.97 14.78
C ALA A 308 -19.77 3.37 14.33
N ASP A 309 -20.89 4.10 14.50
CA ASP A 309 -22.20 3.64 14.01
C ASP A 309 -22.26 3.69 12.49
N LEU A 310 -21.82 4.81 11.90
CA LEU A 310 -21.74 4.95 10.45
C LEU A 310 -20.82 3.90 9.83
N GLN A 311 -19.67 3.59 10.44
CA GLN A 311 -18.78 2.53 9.97
C GLN A 311 -19.48 1.16 9.93
N ARG A 312 -20.31 0.81 10.92
CA ARG A 312 -21.11 -0.43 10.89
C ARG A 312 -22.11 -0.41 9.74
N ARG A 313 -22.89 0.67 9.61
CA ARG A 313 -23.91 0.81 8.57
C ARG A 313 -23.32 0.79 7.15
N VAL A 314 -22.14 1.38 6.95
CA VAL A 314 -21.39 1.27 5.69
C VAL A 314 -20.98 -0.17 5.40
N ARG A 315 -20.50 -0.90 6.41
CA ARG A 315 -20.15 -2.33 6.27
C ARG A 315 -21.37 -3.17 5.88
N ASP A 316 -22.54 -2.87 6.45
CA ASP A 316 -23.79 -3.53 6.11
C ASP A 316 -24.23 -3.21 4.68
N ALA A 317 -24.10 -1.96 4.24
CA ALA A 317 -24.37 -1.55 2.86
C ALA A 317 -23.43 -2.24 1.85
N ILE A 318 -22.14 -2.34 2.17
CA ILE A 318 -21.16 -3.09 1.38
C ILE A 318 -21.56 -4.56 1.29
N THR A 319 -21.83 -5.19 2.44
CA THR A 319 -22.22 -6.62 2.49
C THR A 319 -23.49 -6.86 1.67
N THR A 320 -24.48 -5.98 1.80
CA THR A 320 -25.72 -6.05 1.02
C THR A 320 -25.46 -5.98 -0.49
N ALA A 321 -24.59 -5.07 -0.94
CA ALA A 321 -24.22 -4.96 -2.35
C ALA A 321 -23.49 -6.22 -2.85
N LEU A 322 -22.57 -6.76 -2.05
CA LEU A 322 -21.81 -7.97 -2.38
C LEU A 322 -22.67 -9.24 -2.38
N CYS A 323 -23.70 -9.34 -1.54
CA CYS A 323 -24.59 -10.50 -1.44
C CYS A 323 -25.81 -10.45 -2.36
N ARG A 324 -25.92 -9.47 -3.28
CA ARG A 324 -27.04 -9.45 -4.22
C ARG A 324 -27.02 -10.69 -5.14
N PRO A 325 -28.17 -11.28 -5.49
CA PRO A 325 -28.25 -12.30 -6.53
C PRO A 325 -27.72 -11.79 -7.88
N ARG A 326 -27.04 -12.66 -8.63
CA ARG A 326 -26.41 -12.30 -9.93
C ARG A 326 -26.69 -13.37 -10.98
N ASP A 327 -26.81 -12.95 -12.23
CA ASP A 327 -26.68 -13.85 -13.37
C ASP A 327 -25.22 -14.31 -13.48
N LEU A 328 -24.98 -15.61 -13.32
CA LEU A 328 -23.62 -16.15 -13.28
C LEU A 328 -22.92 -16.11 -14.64
N GLY A 329 -23.69 -16.18 -15.74
CA GLY A 329 -23.17 -16.07 -17.10
C GLY A 329 -22.67 -14.65 -17.39
N ARG A 330 -23.45 -13.64 -17.00
CA ARG A 330 -23.06 -12.23 -17.09
C ARG A 330 -21.89 -11.92 -16.16
N LEU A 331 -21.92 -12.39 -14.91
CA LEU A 331 -20.83 -12.18 -13.95
C LEU A 331 -19.48 -12.66 -14.50
N VAL A 332 -19.41 -13.90 -15.01
CA VAL A 332 -18.14 -14.44 -15.51
C VAL A 332 -17.70 -13.76 -16.80
N ALA A 333 -18.63 -13.35 -17.67
CA ALA A 333 -18.33 -12.60 -18.88
C ALA A 333 -17.76 -11.21 -18.56
N ASP A 334 -18.39 -10.47 -17.64
CA ASP A 334 -17.95 -9.14 -17.21
C ASP A 334 -16.54 -9.18 -16.59
N VAL A 335 -16.26 -10.18 -15.74
CA VAL A 335 -14.94 -10.36 -15.10
C VAL A 335 -13.86 -10.63 -16.16
N ALA A 336 -14.15 -11.51 -17.12
CA ALA A 336 -13.23 -11.83 -18.20
C ALA A 336 -12.99 -10.63 -19.13
N ASP A 337 -14.05 -9.88 -19.46
CA ASP A 337 -13.97 -8.68 -20.29
C ASP A 337 -13.11 -7.59 -19.62
N MET A 338 -13.35 -7.32 -18.34
CA MET A 338 -12.57 -6.35 -17.59
C MET A 338 -11.09 -6.73 -17.56
N ARG A 339 -10.77 -8.01 -17.32
CA ARG A 339 -9.39 -8.49 -17.31
C ARG A 339 -8.69 -8.29 -18.66
N ARG A 340 -9.42 -8.52 -19.76
CA ARG A 340 -8.94 -8.30 -21.12
C ARG A 340 -8.66 -6.82 -21.37
N ARG A 341 -9.58 -5.91 -21.00
CA ARG A 341 -9.36 -4.46 -21.11
C ARG A 341 -8.12 -3.99 -20.34
N ILE A 342 -7.87 -4.55 -19.15
CA ILE A 342 -6.63 -4.26 -18.40
C ILE A 342 -5.41 -4.75 -19.20
N ALA A 343 -5.48 -5.93 -19.82
CA ALA A 343 -4.38 -6.47 -20.62
C ALA A 343 -4.06 -5.60 -21.85
N ASP A 344 -5.11 -5.17 -22.56
CA ASP A 344 -4.99 -4.42 -23.81
C ASP A 344 -4.45 -2.99 -23.59
N ASN A 345 -4.62 -2.44 -22.39
CA ASN A 345 -4.11 -1.12 -22.00
C ASN A 345 -2.67 -1.14 -21.44
N LEU A 346 -1.95 -2.28 -21.50
CA LEU A 346 -0.56 -2.38 -21.05
C LEU A 346 0.42 -2.13 -22.22
N PRO A 347 1.11 -0.98 -22.26
CA PRO A 347 1.94 -0.62 -23.40
C PRO A 347 3.20 -1.48 -23.55
N ARG A 348 3.77 -2.01 -22.45
CA ARG A 348 4.99 -2.83 -22.45
C ARG A 348 4.94 -3.89 -21.34
N PRO A 349 4.49 -5.12 -21.62
CA PRO A 349 4.42 -6.17 -20.61
C PRO A 349 5.82 -6.69 -20.28
N SER A 350 6.29 -6.45 -19.05
CA SER A 350 7.49 -7.12 -18.49
C SER A 350 7.09 -8.46 -17.88
N PRO A 351 7.89 -9.54 -18.03
CA PRO A 351 7.69 -10.78 -17.27
C PRO A 351 7.70 -10.55 -15.75
N TRP A 352 8.37 -9.50 -15.28
CA TRP A 352 8.45 -9.14 -13.87
C TRP A 352 7.41 -8.11 -13.43
N ASP A 353 6.47 -7.76 -14.31
CA ASP A 353 5.22 -7.13 -13.90
C ASP A 353 4.30 -8.18 -13.24
N LEU A 354 4.63 -8.53 -12.00
CA LEU A 354 3.94 -9.55 -11.22
C LEU A 354 2.46 -9.24 -11.00
N ARG A 355 2.06 -7.97 -11.17
CA ARG A 355 0.67 -7.55 -11.07
C ARG A 355 -0.09 -7.92 -12.33
N ASN A 356 0.37 -7.44 -13.49
CA ASN A 356 -0.43 -7.45 -14.71
C ASN A 356 -0.14 -8.64 -15.64
N ARG A 357 0.97 -9.36 -15.44
CA ARG A 357 1.31 -10.54 -16.24
C ARG A 357 0.20 -11.59 -16.19
N ARG A 358 0.16 -12.45 -17.21
CA ARG A 358 -0.71 -13.64 -17.21
C ARG A 358 -0.31 -14.57 -16.06
N GLY A 359 -1.28 -15.00 -15.28
CA GLY A 359 -1.06 -15.73 -14.03
C GLY A 359 -0.49 -14.87 -12.89
N GLY A 360 -0.47 -13.56 -13.04
CA GLY A 360 -0.02 -12.62 -12.01
C GLY A 360 -1.08 -12.39 -10.93
N LEU A 361 -0.81 -11.40 -10.07
CA LEU A 361 -1.69 -11.06 -8.95
C LEU A 361 -3.10 -10.68 -9.43
N ILE A 362 -3.28 -9.96 -10.53
CA ILE A 362 -4.63 -9.63 -11.01
C ILE A 362 -5.44 -10.88 -11.36
N ASP A 363 -4.86 -11.87 -12.03
CA ASP A 363 -5.57 -13.11 -12.39
C ASP A 363 -5.99 -13.87 -11.12
N LEU A 364 -5.12 -13.90 -10.12
CA LEU A 364 -5.37 -14.52 -8.82
C LEU A 364 -6.48 -13.79 -8.06
N GLU A 365 -6.33 -12.48 -7.89
CA GLU A 365 -7.27 -11.62 -7.19
C GLU A 365 -8.66 -11.67 -7.86
N PHE A 366 -8.71 -11.62 -9.20
CA PHE A 366 -9.96 -11.75 -9.94
C PHE A 366 -10.60 -13.12 -9.76
N THR A 367 -9.81 -14.19 -9.68
CA THR A 367 -10.31 -15.54 -9.41
C THR A 367 -10.99 -15.59 -8.05
N VAL A 368 -10.35 -15.06 -7.01
CA VAL A 368 -10.88 -15.05 -5.64
C VAL A 368 -12.12 -14.16 -5.53
N GLN A 369 -12.07 -12.95 -6.09
CA GLN A 369 -13.18 -12.00 -6.10
C GLN A 369 -14.39 -12.53 -6.87
N TYR A 370 -14.18 -13.17 -8.03
CA TYR A 370 -15.24 -13.82 -8.79
C TYR A 370 -15.93 -14.90 -7.97
N LEU A 371 -15.17 -15.78 -7.31
CA LEU A 371 -15.74 -16.85 -6.47
C LEU A 371 -16.53 -16.28 -5.30
N MET A 372 -16.04 -15.22 -4.65
CA MET A 372 -16.80 -14.53 -3.61
C MET A 372 -18.12 -13.97 -4.14
N LEU A 373 -18.09 -13.19 -5.24
CA LEU A 373 -19.32 -12.58 -5.80
C LEU A 373 -20.32 -13.59 -6.34
N ARG A 374 -19.84 -14.74 -6.81
CA ARG A 374 -20.67 -15.84 -7.31
C ARG A 374 -21.49 -16.49 -6.19
N GLU A 375 -20.91 -16.62 -5.01
CA GLU A 375 -21.43 -17.45 -3.91
C GLU A 375 -22.01 -16.62 -2.76
N ALA A 376 -21.64 -15.34 -2.64
CA ALA A 376 -21.98 -14.48 -1.50
C ALA A 376 -23.49 -14.30 -1.25
N ALA A 377 -24.34 -14.48 -2.28
CA ALA A 377 -25.78 -14.39 -2.10
C ALA A 377 -26.34 -15.48 -1.17
N GLU A 378 -25.77 -16.69 -1.23
CA GLU A 378 -26.17 -17.83 -0.39
C GLU A 378 -25.21 -18.03 0.78
N ARG A 379 -23.95 -17.61 0.61
CA ARG A 379 -22.83 -17.87 1.52
C ARG A 379 -22.09 -16.57 1.88
N PRO A 380 -22.73 -15.61 2.56
CA PRO A 380 -22.09 -14.35 2.96
C PRO A 380 -20.88 -14.56 3.88
N ASP A 381 -20.82 -15.71 4.57
CA ASP A 381 -19.75 -16.11 5.48
C ASP A 381 -18.37 -16.24 4.82
N ILE A 382 -18.31 -16.33 3.48
CA ILE A 382 -17.03 -16.44 2.73
C ILE A 382 -16.37 -15.09 2.46
N LEU A 383 -17.09 -13.98 2.63
CA LEU A 383 -16.57 -12.65 2.31
C LEU A 383 -15.40 -12.31 3.25
N ARG A 384 -14.21 -12.13 2.67
CA ARG A 384 -12.99 -11.68 3.34
C ARG A 384 -12.34 -10.60 2.49
N ARG A 385 -11.61 -9.70 3.13
CA ARG A 385 -10.99 -8.53 2.47
C ARG A 385 -9.58 -8.86 2.03
N GLU A 386 -8.88 -9.60 2.87
CA GLU A 386 -7.56 -10.18 2.64
C GLU A 386 -7.69 -11.40 1.70
N THR A 387 -6.85 -11.48 0.66
CA THR A 387 -6.99 -12.49 -0.40
C THR A 387 -6.66 -13.90 0.11
N ASP A 388 -5.73 -14.03 1.05
CA ASP A 388 -5.36 -15.28 1.73
C ASP A 388 -6.52 -15.80 2.58
N ALA A 389 -7.11 -14.95 3.43
CA ALA A 389 -8.28 -15.31 4.23
C ALA A 389 -9.48 -15.70 3.35
N ALA A 390 -9.65 -15.04 2.20
CA ALA A 390 -10.68 -15.40 1.23
C ALA A 390 -10.44 -16.79 0.62
N LEU A 391 -9.19 -17.14 0.27
CA LEU A 391 -8.83 -18.49 -0.21
C LEU A 391 -9.14 -19.56 0.84
N ASP A 392 -8.82 -19.30 2.10
CA ASP A 392 -9.11 -20.21 3.21
C ASP A 392 -10.63 -20.40 3.40
N ALA A 393 -11.39 -19.30 3.37
CA ALA A 393 -12.85 -19.35 3.50
C ALA A 393 -13.51 -20.11 2.33
N LEU A 394 -13.05 -19.90 1.10
CA LEU A 394 -13.50 -20.63 -0.09
C LEU A 394 -13.16 -22.12 -0.02
N GLY A 395 -12.00 -22.47 0.54
CA GLY A 395 -11.59 -23.85 0.81
C GLY A 395 -12.45 -24.53 1.87
N ALA A 396 -12.65 -23.87 3.01
CA ALA A 396 -13.49 -24.37 4.10
C ALA A 396 -14.95 -24.59 3.65
N ALA A 397 -15.47 -23.72 2.79
CA ALA A 397 -16.79 -23.85 2.19
C ALA A 397 -16.86 -24.88 1.04
N ARG A 398 -15.73 -25.52 0.67
CA ARG A 398 -15.59 -26.48 -0.45
C ARG A 398 -15.96 -25.92 -1.83
N ILE A 399 -15.92 -24.58 -1.98
CA ILE A 399 -16.13 -23.88 -3.26
C ILE A 399 -14.88 -24.05 -4.14
N LEU A 400 -13.71 -23.98 -3.53
CA LEU A 400 -12.42 -24.23 -4.17
C LEU A 400 -11.85 -25.56 -3.65
N PRO A 401 -11.43 -26.50 -4.52
CA PRO A 401 -10.89 -27.78 -4.06
C PRO A 401 -9.54 -27.58 -3.36
N PRO A 402 -9.09 -28.51 -2.49
CA PRO A 402 -7.85 -28.38 -1.73
C PRO A 402 -6.61 -28.09 -2.58
N GLN A 403 -6.55 -28.65 -3.80
CA GLN A 403 -5.48 -28.34 -4.75
C GLN A 403 -5.48 -26.87 -5.17
N GLY A 404 -6.65 -26.29 -5.45
CA GLY A 404 -6.76 -24.89 -5.86
C GLY A 404 -6.42 -23.94 -4.73
N VAL A 405 -6.84 -24.24 -3.50
CA VAL A 405 -6.47 -23.46 -2.31
C VAL A 405 -4.95 -23.43 -2.18
N ARG A 406 -4.30 -24.60 -2.16
CA ARG A 406 -2.83 -24.70 -2.04
C ARG A 406 -2.11 -23.94 -3.15
N GLU A 407 -2.42 -24.22 -4.42
CA GLU A 407 -1.69 -23.65 -5.55
C GLU A 407 -1.87 -22.12 -5.66
N LEU A 408 -3.07 -21.60 -5.37
CA LEU A 408 -3.31 -20.16 -5.34
C LEU A 408 -2.66 -19.51 -4.12
N SER A 409 -2.70 -20.12 -2.93
CA SER A 409 -2.05 -19.57 -1.73
C SER A 409 -0.53 -19.53 -1.87
N GLU A 410 0.10 -20.59 -2.39
CA GLU A 410 1.54 -20.59 -2.71
C GLU A 410 1.90 -19.51 -3.74
N GLY A 411 1.10 -19.39 -4.80
CA GLY A 411 1.29 -18.34 -5.81
C GLY A 411 1.13 -16.94 -5.24
N LEU A 412 0.12 -16.72 -4.39
CA LEU A 412 -0.13 -15.45 -3.72
C LEU A 412 1.05 -15.06 -2.82
N ALA A 413 1.51 -16.00 -1.99
CA ALA A 413 2.63 -15.77 -1.07
C ALA A 413 3.90 -15.38 -1.84
N LEU A 414 4.28 -16.15 -2.86
CA LEU A 414 5.47 -15.87 -3.68
C LEU A 414 5.35 -14.52 -4.41
N LEU A 415 4.24 -14.28 -5.10
CA LEU A 415 4.06 -13.06 -5.91
C LEU A 415 3.98 -11.80 -5.04
N ARG A 416 3.35 -11.87 -3.86
CA ARG A 416 3.36 -10.75 -2.89
C ARG A 416 4.74 -10.51 -2.33
N HIS A 417 5.48 -11.58 -2.00
CA HIS A 417 6.84 -11.49 -1.52
C HIS A 417 7.76 -10.78 -2.52
N LEU A 418 7.78 -11.28 -3.76
CA LEU A 418 8.57 -10.70 -4.82
C LEU A 418 8.13 -9.26 -5.12
N ARG A 419 6.83 -8.94 -5.11
CA ARG A 419 6.36 -7.57 -5.31
C ARG A 419 6.83 -6.61 -4.21
N ALA A 420 6.83 -7.06 -2.95
CA ALA A 420 7.32 -6.25 -1.83
C ALA A 420 8.82 -5.96 -1.98
N LEU A 421 9.62 -6.97 -2.34
CA LEU A 421 11.04 -6.82 -2.62
C LEU A 421 11.29 -5.94 -3.85
N LEU A 422 10.59 -6.16 -4.97
CA LEU A 422 10.73 -5.34 -6.16
C LEU A 422 10.42 -3.88 -5.85
N ALA A 423 9.36 -3.61 -5.08
CA ALA A 423 9.08 -2.26 -4.65
C ALA A 423 10.26 -1.68 -3.86
N LEU A 424 10.90 -2.46 -3.00
CA LEU A 424 12.04 -2.02 -2.18
C LEU A 424 13.31 -1.73 -3.00
N LEU A 425 13.59 -2.60 -3.97
CA LEU A 425 14.83 -2.62 -4.73
C LEU A 425 14.78 -1.76 -6.01
N PHE A 426 13.59 -1.38 -6.50
CA PHE A 426 13.43 -0.67 -7.78
C PHE A 426 12.38 0.44 -7.74
N ASP A 427 12.64 1.48 -8.55
CA ASP A 427 11.67 2.49 -8.91
C ASP A 427 10.87 1.99 -10.12
N GLY A 428 9.76 1.32 -9.84
CA GLY A 428 8.88 0.73 -10.85
C GLY A 428 9.21 -0.73 -11.17
N THR A 429 8.72 -1.22 -12.31
CA THR A 429 8.92 -2.61 -12.72
C THR A 429 10.25 -2.74 -13.45
N PRO A 430 11.18 -3.60 -13.00
CA PRO A 430 12.45 -3.79 -13.70
C PRO A 430 12.27 -4.47 -15.06
N ASP A 431 13.19 -4.17 -15.96
CA ASP A 431 13.39 -4.97 -17.17
C ASP A 431 13.99 -6.33 -16.79
N ALA A 432 13.51 -7.41 -17.42
CA ALA A 432 14.06 -8.74 -17.25
C ALA A 432 15.56 -8.80 -17.58
N ALA A 433 16.02 -8.02 -18.56
CA ALA A 433 17.44 -7.95 -18.91
C ALA A 433 18.30 -7.38 -17.76
N ALA A 434 17.78 -6.41 -17.01
CA ALA A 434 18.47 -5.82 -15.86
C ALA A 434 18.59 -6.81 -14.68
N LEU A 435 17.69 -7.80 -14.61
CA LEU A 435 17.71 -8.84 -13.58
C LEU A 435 18.67 -9.99 -13.91
N ALA A 436 19.23 -10.07 -15.12
CA ALA A 436 20.21 -11.11 -15.45
C ALA A 436 21.61 -10.88 -14.80
N GLY A 437 21.82 -9.73 -14.15
CA GLY A 437 23.10 -9.30 -13.56
C GLY A 437 23.12 -9.30 -12.02
N PRO A 438 24.05 -8.53 -11.41
CA PRO A 438 24.22 -8.45 -9.95
C PRO A 438 22.94 -8.10 -9.18
N VAL A 439 22.08 -7.31 -9.82
CA VAL A 439 20.81 -6.86 -9.25
C VAL A 439 19.80 -8.00 -9.08
N GLY A 440 19.71 -8.94 -10.04
CA GLY A 440 18.87 -10.12 -9.87
C GLY A 440 19.43 -11.09 -8.83
N ALA A 441 20.75 -11.18 -8.70
CA ALA A 441 21.36 -11.93 -7.60
C ALA A 441 20.97 -11.34 -6.22
N THR A 442 20.88 -10.01 -6.10
CA THR A 442 20.35 -9.35 -4.90
C THR A 442 18.90 -9.71 -4.64
N LEU A 443 18.04 -9.62 -5.66
CA LEU A 443 16.64 -10.03 -5.54
C LEU A 443 16.51 -11.49 -5.08
N ALA A 444 17.31 -12.41 -5.64
CA ALA A 444 17.33 -13.81 -5.25
C ALA A 444 17.71 -14.02 -3.79
N ARG A 445 18.80 -13.38 -3.32
CA ARG A 445 19.23 -13.46 -1.91
C ARG A 445 18.18 -12.90 -0.96
N CYS A 446 17.60 -11.74 -1.26
CA CYS A 446 16.54 -11.14 -0.46
C CYS A 446 15.30 -12.04 -0.42
N ALA A 447 14.98 -12.70 -1.54
CA ALA A 447 13.88 -13.66 -1.63
C ALA A 447 14.17 -15.01 -0.98
N GLY A 448 15.41 -15.25 -0.52
CA GLY A 448 15.85 -16.53 0.02
C GLY A 448 16.01 -17.64 -1.02
N ALA A 449 16.09 -17.29 -2.30
CA ALA A 449 16.36 -18.22 -3.39
C ALA A 449 17.86 -18.50 -3.54
N VAL A 450 18.19 -19.65 -4.16
CA VAL A 450 19.58 -20.07 -4.41
C VAL A 450 20.29 -19.11 -5.35
N ASP A 451 19.62 -18.77 -6.45
CA ASP A 451 20.06 -17.80 -7.44
C ASP A 451 18.85 -17.22 -8.19
N PHE A 452 19.11 -16.26 -9.09
CA PHE A 452 18.06 -15.63 -9.88
C PHE A 452 17.37 -16.58 -10.87
N PRO A 453 18.09 -17.44 -11.64
CA PRO A 453 17.45 -18.42 -12.51
C PRO A 453 16.43 -19.34 -11.82
N HIS A 454 16.75 -19.85 -10.63
CA HIS A 454 15.81 -20.67 -9.85
C HIS A 454 14.60 -19.86 -9.40
N LEU A 455 14.82 -18.62 -8.94
CA LEU A 455 13.73 -17.72 -8.55
C LEU A 455 12.78 -17.40 -9.72
N ASP A 456 13.34 -17.13 -10.91
CA ASP A 456 12.56 -16.87 -12.12
C ASP A 456 11.73 -18.11 -12.50
N ALA A 457 12.33 -19.31 -12.45
CA ALA A 457 11.64 -20.57 -12.72
C ALA A 457 10.47 -20.82 -11.75
N ASP A 458 10.69 -20.63 -10.45
CA ASP A 458 9.65 -20.77 -9.42
C ASP A 458 8.50 -19.79 -9.64
N MET A 459 8.82 -18.53 -9.94
CA MET A 459 7.86 -17.48 -10.22
C MET A 459 7.06 -17.79 -11.50
N VAL A 460 7.71 -18.25 -12.57
CA VAL A 460 7.04 -18.68 -13.82
C VAL A 460 6.11 -19.86 -13.56
N ALA A 461 6.55 -20.87 -12.80
CA ALA A 461 5.75 -22.04 -12.47
C ALA A 461 4.53 -21.67 -11.61
N ALA A 462 4.69 -20.79 -10.62
CA ALA A 462 3.59 -20.27 -9.82
C ALA A 462 2.56 -19.54 -10.69
N CYS A 463 3.00 -18.64 -11.58
CA CYS A 463 2.11 -17.96 -12.52
C CYS A 463 1.40 -18.93 -13.46
N ALA A 464 2.06 -20.00 -13.92
CA ALA A 464 1.41 -21.00 -14.76
C ALA A 464 0.25 -21.70 -14.03
N ARG A 465 0.42 -22.03 -12.74
CA ARG A 465 -0.65 -22.60 -11.91
C ARG A 465 -1.81 -21.63 -11.69
N VAL A 466 -1.52 -20.38 -11.31
CA VAL A 466 -2.54 -19.33 -11.16
C VAL A 466 -3.32 -19.14 -12.47
N ARG A 467 -2.62 -19.07 -13.59
CA ARG A 467 -3.24 -18.95 -14.92
C ARG A 467 -4.16 -20.12 -15.24
N ALA A 468 -3.76 -21.35 -14.88
CA ALA A 468 -4.60 -22.53 -15.11
C ALA A 468 -5.93 -22.44 -14.35
N TRP A 469 -5.92 -21.94 -13.11
CA TRP A 469 -7.14 -21.70 -12.33
C TRP A 469 -8.00 -20.59 -12.92
N TYR A 470 -7.40 -19.46 -13.30
CA TYR A 470 -8.10 -18.37 -13.97
C TYR A 470 -8.78 -18.84 -15.28
N GLU A 471 -8.06 -19.59 -16.11
CA GLU A 471 -8.60 -20.17 -17.35
C GLU A 471 -9.75 -21.13 -17.08
N ARG A 472 -9.62 -21.99 -16.06
CA ARG A 472 -10.64 -22.98 -15.69
C ARG A 472 -11.92 -22.32 -15.17
N LEU A 473 -11.79 -21.33 -14.29
CA LEU A 473 -12.91 -20.75 -13.53
C LEU A 473 -13.55 -19.55 -14.22
N ILE A 474 -12.79 -18.78 -15.01
CA ILE A 474 -13.26 -17.53 -15.61
C ILE A 474 -13.16 -17.57 -17.13
N ALA A 475 -11.94 -17.68 -17.68
CA ALA A 475 -11.74 -17.39 -19.10
C ALA A 475 -12.42 -18.41 -20.06
N ARG A 476 -12.37 -19.72 -19.74
CA ARG A 476 -13.08 -20.75 -20.53
C ARG A 476 -14.60 -20.67 -20.37
N PRO A 477 -15.16 -20.56 -19.15
CA PRO A 477 -16.60 -20.35 -18.97
C PRO A 477 -17.12 -19.10 -19.70
N ALA A 478 -16.43 -17.96 -19.60
CA ALA A 478 -16.82 -16.73 -20.29
C ALA A 478 -16.91 -16.91 -21.82
N ARG A 479 -15.93 -17.58 -22.44
CA ARG A 479 -15.96 -17.89 -23.88
C ARG A 479 -17.16 -18.74 -24.29
N ARG A 480 -17.58 -19.70 -23.45
CA ARG A 480 -18.76 -20.54 -23.70
C ARG A 480 -20.06 -19.72 -23.65
N VAL A 481 -20.17 -18.78 -22.72
CA VAL A 481 -21.32 -17.87 -22.62
C VAL A 481 -21.42 -17.00 -23.87
N SER A 482 -20.31 -16.40 -24.33
CA SER A 482 -20.32 -15.59 -25.56
C SER A 482 -20.74 -16.39 -26.79
N GLN A 483 -20.19 -17.60 -26.97
CA GLN A 483 -20.54 -18.47 -28.12
C GLN A 483 -22.03 -18.88 -28.13
N SER A 484 -22.62 -19.13 -26.95
CA SER A 484 -24.04 -19.46 -26.84
C SER A 484 -24.96 -18.28 -27.17
N LEU A 485 -24.53 -17.04 -26.92
CA LEU A 485 -25.29 -15.84 -27.26
C LEU A 485 -25.26 -15.58 -28.77
N ASP A 486 -24.09 -15.74 -29.41
CA ASP A 486 -23.94 -15.57 -30.86
C ASP A 486 -24.76 -16.60 -31.65
N GLN A 487 -24.81 -17.85 -31.19
CA GLN A 487 -25.63 -18.91 -31.81
C GLN A 487 -27.13 -18.63 -31.74
N ARG A 488 -27.65 -18.17 -30.58
CA ARG A 488 -29.07 -17.80 -30.43
C ARG A 488 -29.47 -16.62 -31.30
N THR A 489 -28.56 -15.67 -31.48
CA THR A 489 -28.81 -14.48 -32.32
C THR A 489 -28.80 -14.85 -33.81
N GLY A 490 -27.96 -15.80 -34.22
CA GLY A 490 -27.91 -16.33 -35.58
C GLY A 490 -29.09 -17.24 -35.96
N GLU A 491 -29.70 -17.94 -34.99
CA GLU A 491 -30.91 -18.75 -35.19
C GLU A 491 -32.20 -17.92 -35.25
N MET A 492 -32.28 -16.80 -34.52
CA MET A 492 -33.42 -15.86 -34.63
C MET A 492 -33.39 -14.98 -35.88
N ALA A 493 -32.23 -14.87 -36.53
CA ALA A 493 -32.05 -14.11 -37.77
C ALA A 493 -32.28 -14.96 -39.04
N ARG A 494 -32.62 -16.24 -38.88
CA ARG A 494 -33.05 -17.17 -39.94
C ARG A 494 -34.52 -17.48 -39.77
#